data_AF-A0A3N9YAC7-F1
#
_entry.id   AF-A0A3N9YAC7-F1
#
_cell.length_a   1.000
_cell.length_b   1.000
_cell.length_c   1.000
_cell.angle_alpha   90.00
_cell.angle_beta   90.00
_cell.angle_gamma   90.00
#
_symmetry.space_group_name_H-M   'P 1'
#
loop_
_entity.id
_entity.type
_entity.pdbx_description
1 polymer ?
#
loop_
_entity_poly.entity_id
_entity_poly.type
_entity_poly.pdbx_seq_one_letter_code
_entity_poly.pdbx_strand_id
1 'polypeptide(L)'
;MRAGNLLRQLDQRLLPPLTRAVARLGDRSARSGVLSWAAVLSAAAVLGTAVWAVDDTPVGDRTVGEVTRVGVADGDSVPGYLRSAAADLAALPASAPAAEGGTYALVTLEAYLPPQRLATVLGDVGVSTVFGRVPLPGRQTEIVKIPALRVPDDVVAGMEQVAARKETEAADYRARAAAVDGDGTGERELREQYASGAEVATAEAAAYRTGCACVYAAVVRATPVALRGVAARPDVRAVDPAPEVYRLDRTVFTPPLPEQRDVVRPPADTGPSAAPTESERPAQEISAPVPSASVGESSEPAPVVTIPSPAPSKPVPTESAPPSVTTSPNATVAEPSSSPSPS
;
A
#
# COMPACT_ATOMS: atom_id res chain seq x y z
N MET A 1 20.76 16.23 -42.32
CA MET A 1 21.36 15.15 -43.13
C MET A 1 20.35 14.02 -43.24
N ARG A 2 20.00 13.59 -44.46
CA ARG A 2 18.78 12.82 -44.76
C ARG A 2 18.92 11.32 -44.43
N ALA A 3 17.96 10.78 -43.67
CA ALA A 3 17.88 9.39 -43.21
C ALA A 3 17.96 8.33 -44.35
N GLY A 4 17.64 8.71 -45.60
CA GLY A 4 17.71 7.81 -46.75
C GLY A 4 19.13 7.34 -47.15
N ASN A 5 20.18 8.10 -46.83
CA ASN A 5 21.56 7.67 -47.12
C ASN A 5 22.08 6.65 -46.09
N LEU A 6 21.55 6.67 -44.87
CA LEU A 6 21.98 5.79 -43.79
C LEU A 6 21.42 4.37 -43.97
N LEU A 7 20.20 4.24 -44.54
CA LEU A 7 19.61 2.96 -44.92
C LEU A 7 20.35 2.28 -46.08
N ARG A 8 20.79 3.03 -47.11
CA ARG A 8 21.61 2.47 -48.20
C ARG A 8 22.99 2.01 -47.75
N GLN A 9 23.58 2.70 -46.77
CA GLN A 9 24.90 2.36 -46.26
C GLN A 9 24.88 1.12 -45.37
N LEU A 10 23.76 0.85 -44.70
CA LEU A 10 23.51 -0.39 -43.97
C LEU A 10 23.29 -1.57 -44.93
N ASP A 11 22.53 -1.37 -46.01
CA ASP A 11 22.21 -2.44 -46.97
C ASP A 11 23.47 -2.94 -47.72
N GLN A 12 24.40 -2.05 -48.06
CA GLN A 12 25.65 -2.41 -48.74
C GLN A 12 26.69 -3.09 -47.85
N ARG A 13 26.63 -2.93 -46.52
CA ARG A 13 27.59 -3.54 -45.59
C ARG A 13 27.13 -4.88 -45.02
N LEU A 14 25.83 -5.14 -44.97
CA LEU A 14 25.28 -6.36 -44.34
C LEU A 14 24.97 -7.50 -45.32
N LEU A 15 24.74 -7.21 -46.61
CA LEU A 15 24.44 -8.24 -47.61
C LEU A 15 25.64 -9.12 -48.06
N PRO A 16 26.88 -8.60 -48.19
CA PRO A 16 28.03 -9.43 -48.58
C PRO A 16 28.45 -10.53 -47.57
N PRO A 17 28.39 -10.32 -46.24
CA PRO A 17 28.74 -11.39 -45.30
C PRO A 17 27.62 -12.44 -45.14
N LEU A 18 26.34 -12.05 -45.29
CA LEU A 18 25.22 -12.98 -45.16
C LEU A 18 25.13 -13.97 -46.34
N THR A 19 25.47 -13.55 -47.56
CA THR A 19 25.50 -14.44 -48.72
C THR A 19 26.62 -15.49 -48.64
N ARG A 20 27.76 -15.19 -47.98
CA ARG A 20 28.82 -16.18 -47.71
C ARG A 20 28.48 -17.16 -46.60
N ALA A 21 27.67 -16.76 -45.62
CA ALA A 21 27.20 -17.65 -44.56
C ALA A 21 26.18 -18.69 -45.08
N VAL A 22 25.32 -18.30 -46.03
CA VAL A 22 24.32 -19.21 -46.62
C VAL A 22 24.95 -20.25 -47.55
N ALA A 23 26.06 -19.91 -48.24
CA ALA A 23 26.76 -20.87 -49.10
C ALA A 23 27.53 -21.96 -48.33
N ARG A 24 27.84 -21.77 -47.04
CA ARG A 24 28.50 -22.77 -46.19
C ARG A 24 27.53 -23.69 -45.43
N LEU A 25 26.22 -23.48 -45.58
CA LEU A 25 25.18 -24.34 -44.96
C LEU A 25 24.77 -25.53 -45.86
N GLY A 26 25.72 -25.99 -46.68
CA GLY A 26 25.60 -27.12 -47.59
C GLY A 26 25.97 -28.49 -47.00
N ASP A 27 26.49 -28.57 -45.77
CA ASP A 27 26.84 -29.84 -45.15
C ASP A 27 25.77 -30.39 -44.19
N ARG A 28 25.41 -31.63 -44.44
CA ARG A 28 24.05 -32.19 -44.28
C ARG A 28 23.81 -32.92 -42.96
N SER A 29 24.50 -32.56 -41.86
CA SER A 29 24.42 -33.29 -40.58
C SER A 29 24.14 -32.43 -39.33
N ALA A 30 24.31 -31.10 -39.39
CA ALA A 30 24.17 -30.22 -38.20
C ALA A 30 22.85 -29.42 -38.13
N ARG A 31 21.85 -29.72 -38.97
CA ARG A 31 20.61 -28.92 -39.07
C ARG A 31 19.64 -29.08 -37.90
N SER A 32 19.66 -30.21 -37.18
CA SER A 32 18.74 -30.46 -36.07
C SER A 32 19.04 -29.60 -34.83
N GLY A 33 20.33 -29.45 -34.49
CA GLY A 33 20.74 -28.68 -33.31
C GLY A 33 20.50 -27.18 -33.45
N VAL A 34 20.79 -26.62 -34.62
CA VAL A 34 20.67 -25.17 -34.86
C VAL A 34 19.21 -24.72 -34.92
N LEU A 35 18.33 -25.53 -35.53
CA LEU A 35 16.89 -25.24 -35.57
C LEU A 35 16.25 -25.37 -34.18
N SER A 36 16.68 -26.34 -33.38
CA SER A 36 16.20 -26.50 -32.00
C SER A 36 16.59 -25.31 -31.13
N TRP A 37 17.82 -24.82 -31.26
CA TRP A 37 18.31 -23.68 -30.48
C TRP A 37 17.64 -22.36 -30.89
N ALA A 38 17.41 -22.16 -32.18
CA ALA A 38 16.67 -21.01 -32.69
C ALA A 38 15.20 -21.00 -32.20
N ALA A 39 14.55 -22.16 -32.16
CA ALA A 39 13.19 -22.30 -31.64
C ALA A 39 13.12 -21.98 -30.14
N VAL A 40 14.08 -22.48 -29.34
CA VAL A 40 14.15 -22.21 -27.90
C VAL A 40 14.40 -20.73 -27.62
N LEU A 41 15.33 -20.09 -28.33
CA LEU A 41 15.59 -18.66 -28.18
C LEU A 41 14.39 -17.80 -28.58
N SER A 42 13.68 -18.18 -29.64
CA SER A 42 12.46 -17.49 -30.07
C SER A 42 11.36 -17.63 -29.03
N ALA A 43 11.15 -18.83 -28.49
CA ALA A 43 10.19 -19.05 -27.41
C ALA A 43 10.55 -18.28 -26.14
N ALA A 44 11.83 -18.24 -25.76
CA ALA A 44 12.30 -17.47 -24.61
C ALA A 44 12.14 -15.96 -24.80
N ALA A 45 12.35 -15.44 -26.02
CA ALA A 45 12.11 -14.04 -26.34
C ALA A 45 10.60 -13.68 -26.30
N VAL A 46 9.73 -14.55 -26.82
CA VAL A 46 8.27 -14.36 -26.75
C VAL A 46 7.77 -14.44 -25.30
N LEU A 47 8.28 -15.38 -24.50
CA LEU A 47 7.94 -15.46 -23.08
C LEU A 47 8.49 -14.28 -22.29
N GLY A 48 9.73 -13.84 -22.56
CA GLY A 48 10.32 -12.66 -21.92
C GLY A 48 9.56 -11.38 -22.23
N THR A 49 9.14 -11.19 -23.48
CA THR A 49 8.31 -10.04 -23.89
C THR A 49 6.89 -10.12 -23.33
N ALA A 50 6.31 -11.32 -23.22
CA ALA A 50 5.01 -11.51 -22.58
C ALA A 50 5.05 -11.23 -21.07
N VAL A 51 6.07 -11.69 -20.36
CA VAL A 51 6.26 -11.39 -18.92
C VAL A 51 6.46 -9.89 -18.70
N TRP A 52 7.27 -9.25 -19.55
CA TRP A 52 7.51 -7.81 -19.45
C TRP A 52 6.26 -6.97 -19.77
N ALA A 53 5.41 -7.44 -20.69
CA ALA A 53 4.16 -6.76 -21.04
C ALA A 53 3.02 -6.98 -20.01
N VAL A 54 3.10 -8.05 -19.21
CA VAL A 54 2.11 -8.34 -18.16
C VAL A 54 2.36 -7.52 -16.90
N ASP A 55 3.61 -7.15 -16.61
CA ASP A 55 3.93 -6.28 -15.46
C ASP A 55 3.39 -4.84 -15.61
N ASP A 56 3.09 -4.39 -16.84
CA ASP A 56 2.70 -3.00 -17.13
C ASP A 56 1.19 -2.76 -17.35
N THR A 57 0.32 -3.78 -17.21
CA THR A 57 -1.13 -3.58 -17.44
C THR A 57 -1.98 -4.01 -16.25
N PRO A 58 -2.38 -3.07 -15.38
CA PRO A 58 -3.46 -3.31 -14.43
C PRO A 58 -4.74 -3.62 -15.22
N VAL A 59 -5.20 -4.87 -15.14
CA VAL A 59 -6.46 -5.29 -15.74
C VAL A 59 -7.59 -4.76 -14.86
N GLY A 60 -8.00 -3.50 -15.11
CA GLY A 60 -9.17 -2.92 -14.47
C GLY A 60 -10.43 -3.73 -14.84
N ASP A 61 -11.18 -4.14 -13.82
CA ASP A 61 -12.50 -4.73 -13.97
C ASP A 61 -13.40 -3.78 -14.79
N ARG A 62 -13.79 -4.22 -15.99
CA ARG A 62 -14.53 -3.41 -16.97
C ARG A 62 -16.01 -3.20 -16.61
N THR A 63 -16.46 -3.67 -15.44
CA THR A 63 -17.85 -3.53 -14.99
C THR A 63 -18.13 -2.27 -14.17
N VAL A 64 -17.09 -1.54 -13.76
CA VAL A 64 -17.16 -0.18 -13.23
C VAL A 64 -16.58 0.76 -14.27
N GLY A 65 -17.28 1.84 -14.62
CA GLY A 65 -16.75 2.84 -15.56
C GLY A 65 -15.32 3.22 -15.20
N GLU A 66 -14.45 3.39 -16.20
CA GLU A 66 -13.00 3.56 -16.04
C GLU A 66 -12.66 4.59 -14.94
N VAL A 67 -12.35 4.11 -13.73
CA VAL A 67 -11.90 4.91 -12.60
C VAL A 67 -10.38 4.89 -12.63
N THR A 68 -9.77 6.07 -12.78
CA THR A 68 -8.33 6.21 -12.61
C THR A 68 -7.97 5.88 -11.17
N ARG A 69 -7.04 4.95 -10.96
CA ARG A 69 -6.54 4.59 -9.64
C ARG A 69 -5.08 5.03 -9.53
N VAL A 70 -4.75 5.66 -8.41
CA VAL A 70 -3.39 6.14 -8.10
C VAL A 70 -3.01 5.63 -6.72
N GLY A 71 -1.77 5.16 -6.54
CA GLY A 71 -1.33 4.46 -5.35
C GLY A 71 -1.30 2.94 -5.53
N VAL A 72 -1.55 2.22 -4.45
CA VAL A 72 -1.36 0.76 -4.37
C VAL A 72 -2.68 0.00 -4.22
N ALA A 73 -2.72 -1.24 -4.70
CA ALA A 73 -3.77 -2.21 -4.44
C ALA A 73 -3.37 -3.20 -3.33
N ASP A 74 -4.35 -3.92 -2.80
CA ASP A 74 -4.10 -4.97 -1.81
C ASP A 74 -3.22 -6.08 -2.40
N GLY A 75 -2.18 -6.47 -1.66
CA GLY A 75 -1.18 -7.45 -2.12
C GLY A 75 -0.04 -6.87 -2.94
N ASP A 76 -0.07 -5.59 -3.32
CA ASP A 76 1.02 -4.97 -4.08
C ASP A 76 2.30 -4.85 -3.26
N SER A 77 3.45 -4.93 -3.96
CA SER A 77 4.76 -4.66 -3.39
C SER A 77 4.95 -3.15 -3.18
N VAL A 78 5.10 -2.74 -1.93
CA VAL A 78 5.36 -1.32 -1.61
C VAL A 78 6.73 -0.88 -2.15
N PRO A 79 7.84 -1.65 -2.01
CA PRO A 79 9.10 -1.28 -2.64
C PRO A 79 9.05 -1.25 -4.18
N GLY A 80 8.17 -2.05 -4.80
CA GLY A 80 7.88 -1.95 -6.24
C GLY A 80 7.26 -0.59 -6.58
N TYR A 81 6.14 -0.28 -5.93
CA TYR A 81 5.42 0.98 -6.08
C TYR A 81 6.32 2.21 -5.90
N LEU A 82 7.11 2.29 -4.82
CA LEU A 82 7.97 3.44 -4.55
C LEU A 82 9.03 3.67 -5.65
N ARG A 83 9.56 2.58 -6.23
CA ARG A 83 10.52 2.66 -7.34
C ARG A 83 9.85 3.16 -8.62
N SER A 84 8.66 2.65 -8.93
CA SER A 84 7.88 3.09 -10.10
C SER A 84 7.51 4.57 -9.99
N ALA A 85 6.92 5.00 -8.86
CA ALA A 85 6.58 6.40 -8.61
C ALA A 85 7.78 7.35 -8.75
N ALA A 86 8.96 6.94 -8.25
CA ALA A 86 10.19 7.72 -8.40
C ALA A 86 10.66 7.79 -9.86
N ALA A 87 10.54 6.69 -10.62
CA ALA A 87 10.88 6.64 -12.04
C ALA A 87 9.94 7.53 -12.88
N ASP A 88 8.64 7.47 -12.59
CA ASP A 88 7.61 8.28 -13.27
C ASP A 88 7.82 9.77 -13.01
N LEU A 89 8.12 10.14 -11.77
CA LEU A 89 8.47 11.52 -11.40
C LEU A 89 9.74 11.99 -12.11
N ALA A 90 10.74 11.12 -12.24
CA ALA A 90 11.97 11.45 -12.98
C ALA A 90 11.69 11.67 -14.46
N ALA A 91 10.80 10.87 -15.06
CA ALA A 91 10.45 10.90 -16.48
C ALA A 91 9.63 12.14 -16.91
N LEU A 92 8.96 12.82 -15.97
CA LEU A 92 8.16 14.01 -16.30
C LEU A 92 9.03 15.13 -16.93
N PRO A 93 8.64 15.72 -18.08
CA PRO A 93 9.41 16.81 -18.66
C PRO A 93 9.38 18.05 -17.75
N ALA A 94 10.55 18.65 -17.48
CA ALA A 94 10.64 19.85 -16.64
C ALA A 94 9.84 21.04 -17.19
N SER A 95 9.74 21.13 -18.53
CA SER A 95 9.06 22.19 -19.27
C SER A 95 7.70 21.74 -19.83
N ALA A 96 7.11 20.67 -19.28
CA ALA A 96 5.78 20.23 -19.69
C ALA A 96 4.81 21.44 -19.61
N PRO A 97 3.99 21.71 -20.64
CA PRO A 97 2.98 22.76 -20.56
C PRO A 97 2.08 22.39 -19.38
N ALA A 98 2.24 23.13 -18.28
CA ALA A 98 1.40 22.97 -17.12
C ALA A 98 0.01 23.42 -17.58
N ALA A 99 -0.90 22.47 -17.81
CA ALA A 99 -2.33 22.77 -17.75
C ALA A 99 -2.54 23.62 -16.49
N GLU A 100 -3.25 24.75 -16.58
CA GLU A 100 -3.29 25.78 -15.53
C GLU A 100 -3.33 25.18 -14.13
N GLY A 101 -2.22 25.26 -13.37
CA GLY A 101 -2.08 24.68 -12.02
C GLY A 101 -1.22 23.41 -11.88
N GLY A 102 -0.75 22.80 -12.97
CA GLY A 102 0.18 21.66 -12.95
C GLY A 102 -0.48 20.28 -12.94
N THR A 103 0.31 19.25 -12.64
CA THR A 103 -0.06 17.83 -12.60
C THR A 103 -0.46 17.43 -11.20
N TYR A 104 -1.50 16.59 -11.07
CA TYR A 104 -1.83 15.99 -9.79
C TYR A 104 -0.80 14.94 -9.40
N ALA A 105 -0.53 14.81 -8.11
CA ALA A 105 0.33 13.76 -7.57
C ALA A 105 -0.18 13.30 -6.21
N LEU A 106 0.03 12.02 -5.92
CA LEU A 106 -0.14 11.45 -4.59
C LEU A 106 1.19 11.54 -3.84
N VAL A 107 1.21 12.31 -2.75
CA VAL A 107 2.35 12.39 -1.84
C VAL A 107 2.09 11.43 -0.68
N THR A 108 2.98 10.48 -0.49
CA THR A 108 2.98 9.56 0.66
C THR A 108 4.05 10.01 1.64
N LEU A 109 3.69 10.06 2.93
CA LEU A 109 4.58 10.53 4.00
C LEU A 109 5.31 9.35 4.64
N GLU A 110 6.50 9.62 5.17
CA GLU A 110 7.33 8.61 5.82
C GLU A 110 6.75 8.15 7.17
N ALA A 111 6.05 9.05 7.84
CA ALA A 111 5.36 8.83 9.11
C ALA A 111 4.03 9.60 9.13
N TYR A 112 3.20 9.31 10.13
CA TYR A 112 2.03 10.14 10.42
C TYR A 112 2.48 11.51 10.94
N LEU A 113 1.96 12.58 10.34
CA LEU A 113 2.30 13.97 10.68
C LEU A 113 1.08 14.71 11.27
N PRO A 114 1.31 15.66 12.20
CA PRO A 114 0.26 16.56 12.63
C PRO A 114 0.02 17.65 11.57
N PRO A 115 -1.17 18.27 11.54
CA PRO A 115 -1.54 19.26 10.52
C PRO A 115 -0.53 20.39 10.35
N GLN A 116 0.04 20.88 11.45
CA GLN A 116 0.96 22.01 11.47
C GLN A 116 2.29 21.72 10.76
N ARG A 117 2.70 20.45 10.69
CA ARG A 117 3.92 20.03 10.00
C ARG A 117 3.72 19.91 8.49
N LEU A 118 2.48 19.75 8.01
CA LEU A 118 2.19 19.54 6.59
C LEU A 118 2.60 20.73 5.73
N ALA A 119 2.39 21.96 6.19
CA ALA A 119 2.78 23.16 5.44
C ALA A 119 4.30 23.20 5.21
N THR A 120 5.10 22.85 6.23
CA THR A 120 6.56 22.74 6.09
C THR A 120 6.96 21.62 5.12
N VAL A 121 6.27 20.48 5.16
CA VAL A 121 6.61 19.29 4.35
C VAL A 121 6.12 19.39 2.91
N LEU A 122 5.01 20.06 2.62
CA LEU A 122 4.48 20.22 1.25
C LEU A 122 4.90 21.56 0.61
N GLY A 123 5.22 22.57 1.43
CA GLY A 123 5.62 23.90 0.96
C GLY A 123 4.45 24.63 0.28
N ASP A 124 4.76 25.43 -0.72
CA ASP A 124 3.77 26.25 -1.44
C ASP A 124 2.98 25.46 -2.51
N VAL A 125 3.01 24.13 -2.45
CA VAL A 125 2.28 23.29 -3.39
C VAL A 125 0.80 23.27 -3.02
N GLY A 126 -0.08 23.44 -4.01
CA GLY A 126 -1.52 23.37 -3.81
C GLY A 126 -1.96 21.98 -3.37
N VAL A 127 -2.54 21.89 -2.17
CA VAL A 127 -3.13 20.67 -1.62
C VAL A 127 -4.60 20.62 -2.01
N SER A 128 -5.10 19.44 -2.36
CA SER A 128 -6.52 19.22 -2.65
C SER A 128 -7.20 18.40 -1.55
N THR A 129 -6.54 17.35 -1.10
CA THR A 129 -7.07 16.40 -0.12
C THR A 129 -5.92 15.83 0.71
N VAL A 130 -6.15 15.58 1.99
CA VAL A 130 -5.24 14.79 2.84
C VAL A 130 -5.92 13.50 3.30
N PHE A 131 -5.11 12.46 3.53
CA PHE A 131 -5.55 11.19 4.08
C PHE A 131 -5.08 11.08 5.51
N GLY A 132 -6.03 10.82 6.40
CA GLY A 132 -5.77 10.66 7.83
C GLY A 132 -6.17 9.28 8.32
N ARG A 133 -5.46 8.80 9.34
CA ARG A 133 -5.84 7.64 10.15
C ARG A 133 -5.18 7.78 11.52
N VAL A 134 -5.89 7.44 12.59
CA VAL A 134 -5.31 7.41 13.94
C VAL A 134 -4.53 6.11 14.13
N PRO A 135 -3.20 6.12 14.32
CA PRO A 135 -2.43 4.89 14.47
C PRO A 135 -2.63 4.32 15.89
N LEU A 136 -3.62 3.43 16.04
CA LEU A 136 -3.84 2.68 17.29
C LEU A 136 -3.20 1.29 17.19
N PRO A 137 -2.29 0.90 18.11
CA PRO A 137 -1.67 -0.42 18.08
C PRO A 137 -2.69 -1.55 18.13
N GLY A 138 -2.54 -2.53 17.23
CA GLY A 138 -3.39 -3.73 17.18
C GLY A 138 -4.85 -3.47 16.78
N ARG A 139 -5.18 -2.26 16.28
CA ARG A 139 -6.52 -1.87 15.88
C ARG A 139 -6.54 -1.32 14.47
N GLN A 140 -7.58 -1.72 13.73
CA GLN A 140 -7.92 -1.06 12.47
C GLN A 140 -8.77 0.18 12.78
N THR A 141 -8.31 1.33 12.31
CA THR A 141 -8.95 2.64 12.45
C THR A 141 -9.37 3.16 11.08
N GLU A 142 -10.33 4.07 11.05
CA GLU A 142 -10.89 4.59 9.81
C GLU A 142 -9.84 5.41 9.05
N ILE A 143 -9.74 5.17 7.74
CA ILE A 143 -9.02 6.07 6.84
C ILE A 143 -9.99 7.16 6.38
N VAL A 144 -9.72 8.39 6.78
CA VAL A 144 -10.54 9.56 6.44
C VAL A 144 -9.91 10.37 5.33
N LYS A 145 -10.75 10.96 4.47
CA LYS A 145 -10.35 11.92 3.44
C LYS A 145 -10.82 13.30 3.87
N ILE A 146 -9.90 14.24 3.97
CA ILE A 146 -10.18 15.62 4.38
C ILE A 146 -9.82 16.56 3.22
N PRO A 147 -10.79 17.24 2.59
CA PRO A 147 -10.51 18.30 1.63
C PRO A 147 -9.70 19.41 2.30
N ALA A 148 -8.62 19.87 1.67
CA ALA A 148 -7.68 20.79 2.30
C ALA A 148 -7.07 21.75 1.29
N LEU A 149 -7.76 22.86 1.00
CA LEU A 149 -7.29 23.90 0.10
C LEU A 149 -6.35 24.89 0.82
N ARG A 150 -6.52 25.04 2.13
CA ARG A 150 -5.71 25.87 3.02
C ARG A 150 -5.14 25.01 4.13
N VAL A 151 -3.85 24.70 4.04
CA VAL A 151 -3.13 23.93 5.06
C VAL A 151 -2.41 24.92 5.99
N PRO A 152 -2.57 24.80 7.33
CA PRO A 152 -3.19 23.69 8.06
C PRO A 152 -4.69 23.85 8.37
N ASP A 153 -5.27 25.04 8.21
CA ASP A 153 -6.59 25.40 8.75
C ASP A 153 -7.72 24.45 8.33
N ASP A 154 -7.82 24.11 7.06
CA ASP A 154 -8.86 23.20 6.56
C ASP A 154 -8.66 21.77 7.06
N VAL A 155 -7.41 21.34 7.28
CA VAL A 155 -7.09 20.03 7.86
C VAL A 155 -7.54 19.98 9.31
N VAL A 156 -7.24 21.02 10.10
CA VAL A 156 -7.66 21.13 11.50
C VAL A 156 -9.18 21.11 11.60
N ALA A 157 -9.87 21.95 10.82
CA ALA A 157 -11.34 21.97 10.79
C ALA A 157 -11.94 20.63 10.34
N GLY A 158 -11.33 19.95 9.38
CA GLY A 158 -11.73 18.61 8.97
C GLY A 158 -11.54 17.57 10.06
N MET A 159 -10.44 17.62 10.81
CA MET A 159 -10.21 16.73 11.96
C MET A 159 -11.23 16.97 13.07
N GLU A 160 -11.63 18.21 13.34
CA GLU A 160 -12.72 18.51 14.30
C GLU A 160 -14.06 17.89 13.86
N GLN A 161 -14.39 17.96 12.56
CA GLN A 161 -15.60 17.32 12.02
C GLN A 161 -15.54 15.79 12.13
N VAL A 162 -14.38 15.19 11.87
CA VAL A 162 -14.17 13.75 12.06
C VAL A 162 -14.32 13.39 13.54
N ALA A 163 -13.77 14.19 14.45
CA ALA A 163 -13.90 13.97 15.88
C ALA A 163 -15.37 13.97 16.33
N ALA A 164 -16.16 14.96 15.90
CA ALA A 164 -17.59 15.03 16.22
C ALA A 164 -18.38 13.83 15.66
N ARG A 165 -18.07 13.38 14.43
CA ARG A 165 -18.66 12.16 13.85
C ARG A 165 -18.32 10.93 14.71
N LYS A 166 -17.05 10.80 15.12
CA LYS A 166 -16.57 9.67 15.92
C LYS A 166 -17.14 9.64 17.33
N GLU A 167 -17.42 10.79 17.94
CA GLU A 167 -18.15 10.84 19.22
C GLU A 167 -19.58 10.33 19.09
N THR A 168 -20.25 10.70 18.00
CA THR A 168 -21.60 10.21 17.70
C THR A 168 -21.57 8.69 17.48
N GLU A 169 -20.62 8.20 16.68
CA GLU A 169 -20.42 6.76 16.45
C GLU A 169 -20.15 6.00 17.76
N ALA A 170 -19.32 6.57 18.65
CA ALA A 170 -19.06 5.98 19.96
C ALA A 170 -20.31 5.94 20.85
N ALA A 171 -21.16 6.97 20.81
CA ALA A 171 -22.43 6.98 21.53
C ALA A 171 -23.40 5.92 20.96
N ASP A 172 -23.48 5.79 19.65
CA ASP A 172 -24.31 4.79 18.97
C ASP A 172 -23.88 3.37 19.32
N TYR A 173 -22.58 3.08 19.35
CA TYR A 173 -22.08 1.76 19.77
C TYR A 173 -22.42 1.46 21.23
N ARG A 174 -22.31 2.43 22.14
CA ARG A 174 -22.72 2.23 23.55
C ARG A 174 -24.22 1.97 23.67
N ALA A 175 -25.04 2.70 22.92
CA ALA A 175 -26.49 2.49 22.90
C ALA A 175 -26.84 1.09 22.40
N ARG A 176 -26.16 0.62 21.34
CA ARG A 176 -26.33 -0.75 20.83
C ARG A 176 -25.90 -1.80 21.84
N ALA A 177 -24.76 -1.62 22.50
CA ALA A 177 -24.30 -2.53 23.56
C ALA A 177 -25.32 -2.65 24.71
N ALA A 178 -25.92 -1.53 25.11
CA ALA A 178 -26.94 -1.49 26.16
C ALA A 178 -28.28 -2.10 25.74
N ALA A 179 -28.58 -2.15 24.43
CA ALA A 179 -29.81 -2.72 23.88
C ALA A 179 -29.71 -4.24 23.61
N VAL A 180 -28.53 -4.85 23.78
CA VAL A 180 -28.39 -6.32 23.71
C VAL A 180 -28.95 -6.93 24.99
N ASP A 181 -30.10 -7.58 24.88
CA ASP A 181 -30.75 -8.30 25.98
C ASP A 181 -30.27 -9.75 26.07
N GLY A 182 -30.14 -10.28 27.29
CA GLY A 182 -29.76 -11.67 27.55
C GLY A 182 -28.29 -11.88 27.91
N ASP A 183 -28.01 -13.04 28.49
CA ASP A 183 -26.71 -13.43 29.06
C ASP A 183 -26.07 -14.64 28.35
N GLY A 184 -26.66 -15.07 27.23
CA GLY A 184 -26.10 -16.13 26.41
C GLY A 184 -24.73 -15.73 25.84
N THR A 185 -23.99 -16.72 25.34
CA THR A 185 -22.63 -16.50 24.83
C THR A 185 -22.63 -15.53 23.64
N GLY A 186 -23.59 -15.65 22.71
CA GLY A 186 -23.68 -14.75 21.56
C GLY A 186 -24.04 -13.31 21.96
N GLU A 187 -24.92 -13.13 22.94
CA GLU A 187 -25.30 -11.82 23.48
C GLU A 187 -24.11 -11.15 24.18
N ARG A 188 -23.30 -11.92 24.92
CA ARG A 188 -22.06 -11.43 25.53
C ARG A 188 -21.03 -11.02 24.49
N GLU A 189 -20.77 -11.86 23.50
CA GLU A 189 -19.83 -11.57 22.40
C GLU A 189 -20.26 -10.33 21.61
N LEU A 190 -21.56 -10.19 21.30
CA LEU A 190 -22.09 -9.03 20.59
C LEU A 190 -21.94 -7.73 21.41
N ARG A 191 -22.22 -7.81 22.72
CA ARG A 191 -22.05 -6.66 23.64
C ARG A 191 -20.58 -6.25 23.74
N GLU A 192 -19.65 -7.21 23.78
CA GLU A 192 -18.21 -6.97 23.77
C GLU A 192 -17.75 -6.34 22.45
N GLN A 193 -18.28 -6.80 21.31
CA GLN A 193 -17.98 -6.21 20.00
C GLN A 193 -18.41 -4.73 19.94
N TYR A 194 -19.63 -4.42 20.38
CA TYR A 194 -20.09 -3.03 20.44
C TYR A 194 -19.30 -2.19 21.44
N ALA A 195 -18.95 -2.73 22.61
CA ALA A 195 -18.09 -2.05 23.58
C ALA A 195 -16.71 -1.71 22.98
N SER A 196 -16.09 -2.68 22.30
CA SER A 196 -14.82 -2.47 21.59
C SER A 196 -14.95 -1.41 20.49
N GLY A 197 -16.05 -1.38 19.73
CA GLY A 197 -16.32 -0.35 18.73
C GLY A 197 -16.43 1.05 19.36
N ALA A 198 -17.12 1.16 20.50
CA ALA A 198 -17.24 2.41 21.24
C ALA A 198 -15.88 2.92 21.76
N GLU A 199 -15.02 2.03 22.23
CA GLU A 199 -13.66 2.36 22.70
C GLU A 199 -12.79 2.91 21.57
N VAL A 200 -12.76 2.21 20.42
CA VAL A 200 -11.99 2.66 19.24
C VAL A 200 -12.50 4.02 18.75
N ALA A 201 -13.81 4.18 18.57
CA ALA A 201 -14.39 5.45 18.12
C ALA A 201 -14.12 6.60 19.09
N THR A 202 -14.12 6.33 20.41
CA THR A 202 -13.77 7.33 21.43
C THR A 202 -12.30 7.74 21.34
N ALA A 203 -11.40 6.76 21.17
CA ALA A 203 -9.97 7.02 21.02
C ALA A 203 -9.67 7.82 19.73
N GLU A 204 -10.33 7.48 18.62
CA GLU A 204 -10.23 8.23 17.37
C GLU A 204 -10.73 9.67 17.55
N ALA A 205 -11.89 9.87 18.16
CA ALA A 205 -12.43 11.20 18.43
C ALA A 205 -11.47 12.07 19.25
N ALA A 206 -10.93 11.52 20.34
CA ALA A 206 -10.00 12.24 21.21
C ALA A 206 -8.70 12.61 20.47
N ALA A 207 -8.17 11.69 19.66
CA ALA A 207 -6.96 11.94 18.87
C ALA A 207 -7.18 13.07 17.84
N TYR A 208 -8.28 13.01 17.07
CA TYR A 208 -8.59 14.06 16.09
C TYR A 208 -8.82 15.42 16.74
N ARG A 209 -9.52 15.47 17.89
CA ARG A 209 -9.78 16.70 18.64
C ARG A 209 -8.51 17.39 19.14
N THR A 210 -7.47 16.62 19.45
CA THR A 210 -6.19 17.14 19.95
C THR A 210 -5.20 17.46 18.83
N GLY A 211 -5.59 17.34 17.56
CA GLY A 211 -4.72 17.62 16.41
C GLY A 211 -3.59 16.59 16.27
N CYS A 212 -3.89 15.31 16.47
CA CYS A 212 -2.92 14.22 16.45
C CYS A 212 -2.04 14.16 15.20
N ALA A 213 -0.88 13.52 15.34
CA ALA A 213 -0.07 13.10 14.20
C ALA A 213 -0.74 11.92 13.49
N CYS A 214 -1.66 12.23 12.58
CA CYS A 214 -2.56 11.25 11.97
C CYS A 214 -2.66 11.38 10.45
N VAL A 215 -2.03 12.39 9.82
CA VAL A 215 -2.02 12.54 8.36
C VAL A 215 -0.84 11.79 7.77
N TYR A 216 -1.08 10.94 6.76
CA TYR A 216 -0.03 10.10 6.18
C TYR A 216 0.12 10.24 4.66
N ALA A 217 -0.79 10.95 4.00
CA ALA A 217 -0.68 11.24 2.57
C ALA A 217 -1.46 12.50 2.18
N ALA A 218 -1.14 13.06 1.02
CA ALA A 218 -1.83 14.20 0.44
C ALA A 218 -1.92 14.08 -1.09
N VAL A 219 -3.06 14.50 -1.66
CA VAL A 219 -3.16 14.79 -3.09
C VAL A 219 -2.79 16.25 -3.30
N VAL A 220 -1.81 16.46 -4.16
CA VAL A 220 -1.29 17.78 -4.48
C VAL A 220 -1.38 18.07 -5.97
N ARG A 221 -1.30 19.35 -6.34
CA ARG A 221 -1.21 19.79 -7.72
C ARG A 221 -0.07 20.79 -7.89
N ALA A 222 0.91 20.46 -8.72
CA ALA A 222 2.12 21.26 -8.89
C ALA A 222 2.82 21.04 -10.23
N THR A 223 3.81 21.89 -10.52
CA THR A 223 4.71 21.66 -11.66
C THR A 223 5.65 20.48 -11.38
N PRO A 224 6.16 19.78 -12.41
CA PRO A 224 7.12 18.70 -12.23
C PRO A 224 8.37 19.11 -11.44
N VAL A 225 8.81 20.37 -11.52
CA VAL A 225 9.94 20.88 -10.75
C VAL A 225 9.58 20.99 -9.26
N ALA A 226 8.41 21.52 -8.93
CA ALA A 226 7.93 21.62 -7.56
C ALA A 226 7.70 20.22 -6.94
N LEU A 227 7.14 19.27 -7.69
CA LEU A 227 6.94 17.89 -7.23
C LEU A 227 8.27 17.20 -6.88
N ARG A 228 9.32 17.38 -7.69
CA ARG A 228 10.67 16.89 -7.33
C ARG A 228 11.22 17.55 -6.08
N GLY A 229 10.95 18.85 -5.88
CA GLY A 229 11.31 19.56 -4.67
C GLY A 229 10.59 19.03 -3.42
N VAL A 230 9.36 18.54 -3.55
CA VAL A 230 8.63 17.84 -2.47
C VAL A 230 9.24 16.46 -2.23
N ALA A 231 9.51 15.69 -3.29
CA ALA A 231 10.10 14.35 -3.18
C ALA A 231 11.49 14.33 -2.54
N ALA A 232 12.23 15.44 -2.61
CA ALA A 232 13.55 15.56 -1.99
C ALA A 232 13.50 15.81 -0.46
N ARG A 233 12.31 15.93 0.14
CA ARG A 233 12.16 16.25 1.57
C ARG A 233 12.19 14.98 2.42
N PRO A 234 12.82 15.00 3.60
CA PRO A 234 13.04 13.80 4.41
C PRO A 234 11.76 13.16 4.97
N ASP A 235 10.70 13.95 5.14
CA ASP A 235 9.40 13.48 5.66
C ASP A 235 8.50 12.89 4.53
N VAL A 236 8.95 12.91 3.27
CA VAL A 236 8.22 12.41 2.10
C VAL A 236 8.80 11.07 1.66
N ARG A 237 7.95 10.06 1.58
CA ARG A 237 8.33 8.69 1.20
C ARG A 237 8.32 8.48 -0.31
N ALA A 238 7.28 9.00 -0.97
CA ALA A 238 7.20 9.05 -2.43
C ALA A 238 6.25 10.14 -2.90
N VAL A 239 6.48 10.59 -4.13
CA VAL A 239 5.57 11.43 -4.90
C VAL A 239 5.26 10.67 -6.17
N ASP A 240 4.02 10.25 -6.31
CA ASP A 240 3.48 9.47 -7.42
C ASP A 240 2.69 10.41 -8.36
N PRO A 241 3.31 10.86 -9.47
CA PRO A 241 2.65 11.78 -10.38
C PRO A 241 1.58 11.07 -11.20
N ALA A 242 0.41 11.70 -11.31
CA ALA A 242 -0.73 11.16 -12.04
C ALA A 242 -1.18 12.18 -13.12
N PRO A 243 -0.43 12.35 -14.23
CA PRO A 243 -0.78 13.26 -15.32
C PRO A 243 -2.12 12.92 -16.02
N GLU A 244 -2.57 11.68 -15.91
CA GLU A 244 -3.86 11.18 -16.38
C GLU A 244 -5.04 11.65 -15.53
N VAL A 245 -4.79 12.18 -14.32
CA VAL A 245 -5.84 12.71 -13.45
C VAL A 245 -6.18 14.13 -13.88
N TYR A 246 -7.38 14.30 -14.43
CA TYR A 246 -7.95 15.62 -14.74
C TYR A 246 -9.09 16.01 -13.80
N ARG A 247 -9.69 15.01 -13.13
CA ARG A 247 -10.91 15.13 -12.35
C ARG A 247 -10.83 14.29 -11.08
N LEU A 248 -10.67 14.95 -9.93
CA LEU A 248 -10.56 14.27 -8.64
C LEU A 248 -11.81 13.46 -8.26
N ASP A 249 -12.99 13.84 -8.78
CA ASP A 249 -14.26 13.14 -8.53
C ASP A 249 -14.36 11.77 -9.21
N ARG A 250 -13.44 11.47 -10.15
CA ARG A 250 -13.38 10.20 -10.89
C ARG A 250 -12.09 9.42 -10.64
N THR A 251 -11.38 9.77 -9.58
CA THR A 251 -10.09 9.16 -9.24
C THR A 251 -10.14 8.57 -7.84
N VAL A 252 -9.62 7.36 -7.71
CA VAL A 252 -9.45 6.69 -6.43
C VAL A 252 -7.97 6.68 -6.07
N PHE A 253 -7.65 7.39 -5.00
CA PHE A 253 -6.31 7.38 -4.41
C PHE A 253 -6.25 6.36 -3.27
N THR A 254 -5.25 5.49 -3.31
CA THR A 254 -4.97 4.46 -2.30
C THR A 254 -3.52 4.53 -1.84
N PRO A 255 -3.14 5.54 -1.04
CA PRO A 255 -1.78 5.64 -0.53
C PRO A 255 -1.44 4.49 0.42
N PRO A 256 -0.23 3.89 0.32
CA PRO A 256 0.26 2.95 1.32
C PRO A 256 0.37 3.61 2.69
N LEU A 257 0.08 2.86 3.74
CA LEU A 257 0.25 3.29 5.12
C LEU A 257 1.75 3.37 5.49
N PRO A 258 2.15 4.23 6.44
CA PRO A 258 3.55 4.32 6.91
C PRO A 258 4.12 2.99 7.42
N GLU A 259 3.32 2.15 8.06
CA GLU A 259 3.72 0.82 8.53
C GLU A 259 3.80 -0.24 7.43
N GLN A 260 3.21 0.00 6.25
CA GLN A 260 3.27 -0.91 5.12
C GLN A 260 4.61 -0.72 4.39
N ARG A 261 5.59 -1.58 4.71
CA ARG A 261 6.96 -1.52 4.16
C ARG A 261 7.22 -2.51 3.04
N ASP A 262 6.60 -3.69 3.09
CA ASP A 262 6.87 -4.77 2.14
C ASP A 262 5.71 -4.96 1.16
N VAL A 263 4.54 -5.31 1.71
CA VAL A 263 3.34 -5.65 0.94
C VAL A 263 2.14 -4.97 1.59
N VAL A 264 1.23 -4.47 0.76
CA VAL A 264 -0.02 -3.85 1.19
C VAL A 264 -0.95 -4.90 1.76
N ARG A 265 -1.27 -4.74 3.04
CA ARG A 265 -2.19 -5.60 3.79
C ARG A 265 -2.99 -4.74 4.77
N PRO A 266 -4.27 -5.05 5.01
CA PRO A 266 -5.01 -4.42 6.08
C PRO A 266 -4.24 -4.52 7.41
N PRO A 267 -4.19 -3.45 8.22
CA PRO A 267 -3.64 -3.52 9.56
C PRO A 267 -4.30 -4.64 10.36
N ALA A 268 -3.52 -5.36 11.16
CA ALA A 268 -4.08 -6.42 12.00
C ALA A 268 -5.02 -5.81 13.07
N ASP A 269 -6.22 -6.36 13.19
CA ASP A 269 -7.14 -6.09 14.29
C ASP A 269 -7.09 -7.25 15.28
N THR A 270 -6.14 -7.18 16.20
CA THR A 270 -5.90 -8.23 17.20
C THR A 270 -6.71 -8.02 18.48
N GLY A 271 -7.61 -7.03 18.50
CA GLY A 271 -8.30 -6.61 19.72
C GLY A 271 -7.37 -5.86 20.69
N PRO A 272 -7.89 -5.43 21.85
CA PRO A 272 -7.04 -4.92 22.91
C PRO A 272 -6.16 -6.08 23.38
N SER A 273 -4.85 -5.98 23.15
CA SER A 273 -3.89 -6.92 23.70
C SER A 273 -4.06 -6.89 25.23
N ALA A 274 -4.47 -8.01 25.82
CA ALA A 274 -4.43 -8.16 27.26
C ALA A 274 -3.00 -7.83 27.69
N ALA A 275 -2.83 -6.78 28.50
CA ALA A 275 -1.52 -6.41 29.03
C ALA A 275 -0.86 -7.67 29.60
N PRO A 276 0.47 -7.86 29.44
CA PRO A 276 1.14 -8.98 30.05
C PRO A 276 0.87 -8.89 31.55
N THR A 277 0.17 -9.89 32.09
CA THR A 277 0.01 -10.03 33.52
C THR A 277 1.41 -10.01 34.11
N GLU A 278 1.69 -8.98 34.90
CA GLU A 278 2.93 -8.76 35.64
C GLU A 278 3.02 -9.83 36.76
N SER A 279 3.06 -11.11 36.36
CA SER A 279 3.19 -12.29 37.20
C SER A 279 4.44 -13.05 36.79
N GLU A 280 5.56 -12.36 36.78
CA GLU A 280 6.88 -12.96 36.97
C GLU A 280 7.85 -11.83 37.31
N ARG A 281 7.74 -11.33 38.54
CA ARG A 281 8.85 -10.65 39.22
C ARG A 281 9.79 -11.75 39.71
N PRO A 282 10.98 -11.97 39.12
CA PRO A 282 11.98 -12.79 39.77
C PRO A 282 12.33 -12.09 41.08
N ALA A 283 12.32 -12.83 42.17
CA ALA A 283 12.72 -12.36 43.48
C ALA A 283 14.09 -11.66 43.37
N GLN A 284 14.16 -10.41 43.82
CA GLN A 284 15.42 -9.75 44.10
C GLN A 284 16.10 -10.54 45.24
N GLU A 285 17.05 -11.40 44.89
CA GLU A 285 18.04 -11.87 45.85
C GLU A 285 18.97 -10.70 46.18
N ILE A 286 18.85 -10.26 47.42
CA ILE A 286 19.67 -9.25 48.06
C ILE A 286 21.11 -9.80 48.14
N SER A 287 22.00 -9.32 47.28
CA SER A 287 23.44 -9.53 47.43
C SER A 287 24.00 -8.67 48.56
N ALA A 288 24.53 -9.30 49.60
CA ALA A 288 25.44 -8.67 50.56
C ALA A 288 26.90 -9.12 50.29
N PRO A 289 27.92 -8.27 50.48
CA PRO A 289 29.29 -8.54 50.01
C PRO A 289 30.28 -8.84 51.14
N VAL A 290 31.15 -9.87 51.00
CA VAL A 290 32.50 -9.94 51.63
C VAL A 290 33.37 -11.06 50.99
N PRO A 291 34.72 -11.13 51.18
CA PRO A 291 35.68 -11.21 50.06
C PRO A 291 36.70 -12.38 50.11
N SER A 292 37.50 -12.44 49.04
CA SER A 292 38.87 -12.99 48.90
C SER A 292 39.17 -14.50 48.96
N ALA A 293 39.58 -14.99 47.78
CA ALA A 293 40.76 -15.81 47.45
C ALA A 293 40.93 -17.24 48.04
N SER A 294 41.05 -18.23 47.15
CA SER A 294 42.25 -19.07 47.05
C SER A 294 42.28 -19.86 45.74
N VAL A 295 43.50 -20.01 45.23
CA VAL A 295 43.94 -20.78 44.06
C VAL A 295 43.79 -22.28 44.34
N GLY A 296 43.37 -23.05 43.33
CA GLY A 296 43.29 -24.51 43.38
C GLY A 296 43.16 -25.09 41.96
N GLU A 297 44.28 -25.55 41.43
CA GLU A 297 44.46 -26.21 40.14
C GLU A 297 43.93 -27.65 40.20
N SER A 298 43.00 -28.05 39.31
CA SER A 298 42.76 -29.47 39.03
C SER A 298 41.93 -29.70 37.77
N SER A 299 42.49 -30.50 36.87
CA SER A 299 41.98 -30.96 35.58
C SER A 299 40.94 -32.09 35.72
N GLU A 300 39.86 -32.08 34.92
CA GLU A 300 39.23 -33.27 34.31
C GLU A 300 38.04 -32.88 33.37
N PRO A 301 37.54 -33.75 32.47
CA PRO A 301 37.24 -33.39 31.08
C PRO A 301 35.76 -33.08 30.81
N ALA A 302 35.51 -32.47 29.65
CA ALA A 302 34.19 -32.04 29.20
C ALA A 302 33.22 -33.22 28.96
N PRO A 303 31.94 -33.12 29.38
CA PRO A 303 30.92 -34.08 29.02
C PRO A 303 30.45 -33.86 27.57
N VAL A 304 30.23 -34.98 26.87
CA VAL A 304 29.61 -35.05 25.54
C VAL A 304 28.14 -34.67 25.66
N VAL A 305 27.73 -33.58 25.00
CA VAL A 305 26.30 -33.22 24.86
C VAL A 305 25.75 -33.83 23.58
N THR A 306 24.91 -34.83 23.74
CA THR A 306 24.08 -35.45 22.70
C THR A 306 22.93 -34.50 22.34
N ILE A 307 22.82 -34.13 21.07
CA ILE A 307 21.70 -33.35 20.53
C ILE A 307 20.58 -34.33 20.10
N PRO A 308 19.34 -34.23 20.61
CA PRO A 308 18.23 -35.01 20.07
C PRO A 308 17.71 -34.40 18.77
N SER A 309 17.65 -35.22 17.71
CA SER A 309 16.93 -34.91 16.47
C SER A 309 15.42 -34.75 16.70
N PRO A 310 14.73 -33.79 16.04
CA PRO A 310 13.28 -33.75 16.04
C PRO A 310 12.69 -34.79 15.07
N ALA A 311 11.67 -35.51 15.55
CA ALA A 311 10.87 -36.45 14.77
C ALA A 311 9.89 -35.72 13.82
N PRO A 312 9.53 -36.33 12.67
CA PRO A 312 8.61 -35.72 11.71
C PRO A 312 7.13 -35.89 12.12
N SER A 313 6.42 -34.76 12.24
CA SER A 313 4.96 -34.74 12.40
C SER A 313 4.24 -34.92 11.06
N LYS A 314 3.23 -35.80 11.08
CA LYS A 314 2.37 -36.18 9.95
C LYS A 314 1.41 -35.05 9.53
N PRO A 315 0.98 -35.00 8.25
CA PRO A 315 -0.01 -34.04 7.78
C PRO A 315 -1.44 -34.41 8.20
N VAL A 316 -2.21 -33.40 8.61
CA VAL A 316 -3.66 -33.47 8.87
C VAL A 316 -4.43 -33.07 7.59
N PRO A 317 -5.58 -33.68 7.27
CA PRO A 317 -6.28 -33.50 5.99
C PRO A 317 -7.06 -32.18 5.90
N THR A 318 -7.08 -31.64 4.69
CA THR A 318 -7.87 -30.50 4.22
C THR A 318 -9.37 -30.72 4.38
N GLU A 319 -10.05 -29.81 5.08
CA GLU A 319 -11.51 -29.73 5.17
C GLU A 319 -12.06 -28.72 4.15
N SER A 320 -13.20 -29.11 3.55
CA SER A 320 -13.81 -28.59 2.34
C SER A 320 -14.41 -27.17 2.45
N ALA A 321 -14.35 -26.44 1.34
CA ALA A 321 -14.99 -25.15 1.14
C ALA A 321 -16.53 -25.23 1.07
N PRO A 322 -17.28 -24.21 1.55
CA PRO A 322 -18.71 -24.09 1.32
C PRO A 322 -19.02 -23.44 -0.05
N PRO A 323 -20.21 -23.72 -0.64
CA PRO A 323 -20.56 -23.30 -2.00
C PRO A 323 -21.02 -21.83 -2.11
N SER A 324 -20.70 -21.24 -3.26
CA SER A 324 -21.09 -19.90 -3.71
C SER A 324 -22.61 -19.75 -3.90
N VAL A 325 -23.18 -18.68 -3.36
CA VAL A 325 -24.57 -18.27 -3.62
C VAL A 325 -24.60 -17.23 -4.74
N THR A 326 -25.20 -17.60 -5.86
CA THR A 326 -25.50 -16.75 -7.01
C THR A 326 -26.73 -15.90 -6.70
N THR A 327 -26.64 -14.57 -6.79
CA THR A 327 -27.83 -13.70 -6.86
C THR A 327 -27.74 -12.78 -8.08
N SER A 328 -28.58 -13.08 -9.07
CA SER A 328 -28.93 -12.19 -10.18
C SER A 328 -29.90 -11.11 -9.69
N PRO A 329 -29.74 -9.83 -10.07
CA PRO A 329 -30.82 -8.86 -10.01
C PRO A 329 -31.48 -8.75 -11.39
N ASN A 330 -32.75 -9.15 -11.47
CA ASN A 330 -33.59 -8.79 -12.61
C ASN A 330 -34.35 -7.51 -12.27
N ALA A 331 -34.25 -6.55 -13.19
CA ALA A 331 -34.88 -5.24 -13.12
C ALA A 331 -36.40 -5.33 -13.22
N THR A 332 -37.12 -4.42 -12.56
CA THR A 332 -38.37 -3.89 -13.10
C THR A 332 -38.53 -2.42 -12.72
N VAL A 333 -38.56 -1.63 -13.79
CA VAL A 333 -38.85 -0.22 -13.96
C VAL A 333 -40.20 0.18 -13.35
N ALA A 334 -40.24 1.34 -12.68
CA ALA A 334 -41.44 2.18 -12.60
C ALA A 334 -41.06 3.63 -12.22
N GLU A 335 -40.80 4.45 -13.23
CA GLU A 335 -41.12 5.89 -13.22
C GLU A 335 -42.54 6.02 -13.85
N PRO A 336 -43.34 7.09 -13.61
CA PRO A 336 -42.88 8.45 -13.91
C PRO A 336 -43.54 9.64 -13.16
N SER A 337 -42.99 10.81 -13.47
CA SER A 337 -43.66 12.12 -13.61
C SER A 337 -43.90 13.01 -12.37
N SER A 338 -43.15 14.13 -12.31
CA SER A 338 -43.76 15.47 -12.17
C SER A 338 -42.73 16.59 -12.36
N SER A 339 -42.87 17.36 -13.44
CA SER A 339 -42.22 18.66 -13.67
C SER A 339 -42.86 19.76 -12.80
N PRO A 340 -42.12 20.81 -12.40
CA PRO A 340 -42.70 22.03 -11.84
C PRO A 340 -42.93 23.11 -12.91
N SER A 341 -44.05 23.84 -12.79
CA SER A 341 -44.25 25.15 -13.45
C SER A 341 -43.88 26.29 -12.50
N PRO A 342 -43.40 27.44 -13.01
CA PRO A 342 -43.12 28.62 -12.20
C PRO A 342 -44.30 29.59 -12.15
N SER A 343 -44.39 30.35 -11.04
CA SER A 343 -45.05 31.65 -10.93
C SER A 343 -44.24 32.51 -9.97
#